data_AF-A0A2H0EV95-F1
#
_entry.id   AF-A0A2H0EV95-F1
#
_cell.length_a   1.000
_cell.length_b   1.000
_cell.length_c   1.000
_cell.angle_alpha   90.00
_cell.angle_beta   90.00
_cell.angle_gamma   90.00
#
_symmetry.space_group_name_H-M   'P 1'
#
loop_
_entity.id
_entity.type
_entity.pdbx_description
1 polymer ?
#
loop_
_entity_poly.entity_id
_entity_poly.type
_entity_poly.pdbx_seq_one_letter_code
_entity_poly.pdbx_strand_id
1 'polypeptide(L)' 'FGGRSHEPAIELAEKIKELAPVPMSKVFYQSGGSEANETQVKLAWYYNNARGRPEKKKIISR' A
#
# COMPACT_ATOMS: atom_id res chain seq x y z
N PHE A 1 -2.34 5.41 12.30
CA PHE A 1 -0.93 5.05 12.55
C PHE A 1 -0.30 6.16 13.38
N GLY A 2 0.21 5.87 14.57
CA GLY A 2 0.67 6.89 15.53
C GLY A 2 2.03 7.52 15.24
N GLY A 3 2.50 7.50 13.99
CA GLY A 3 3.77 8.13 13.55
C GLY A 3 5.07 7.55 14.14
N ARG A 4 4.99 6.54 15.01
CA ARG A 4 6.14 5.88 15.61
C ARG A 4 6.82 4.94 14.60
N SER A 5 8.15 4.90 14.65
CA SER A 5 8.98 4.06 13.78
C SER A 5 10.20 3.53 14.55
N HIS A 6 10.99 2.68 13.91
CA HIS A 6 12.31 2.25 14.35
C HIS A 6 13.25 2.14 13.14
N GLU A 7 14.55 2.28 13.37
CA GLU A 7 15.58 2.35 12.31
C GLU A 7 15.48 1.19 11.30
N PRO A 8 15.35 -0.09 11.70
CA PRO A 8 15.19 -1.19 10.73
C PRO A 8 13.98 -1.06 9.79
N ALA A 9 12.86 -0.50 10.26
CA ALA A 9 11.69 -0.31 9.40
C ALA A 9 11.89 0.81 8.38
N ILE A 10 12.68 1.82 8.72
CA ILE A 10 12.98 2.93 7.81
C ILE A 10 13.94 2.44 6.72
N GLU A 11 15.04 1.78 7.11
CA GLU A 11 16.03 1.25 6.18
C GLU A 11 15.42 0.24 5.21
N LEU A 12 14.59 -0.68 5.72
CA LEU A 12 13.92 -1.65 4.89
C LEU A 12 12.96 -0.97 3.89
N ALA A 13 12.27 0.10 4.29
CA ALA A 13 11.34 0.80 3.42
C ALA A 13 12.06 1.47 2.25
N GLU A 14 13.21 2.10 2.53
CA GLU A 14 14.05 2.70 1.50
C GLU A 14 14.66 1.63 0.60
N LYS A 15 15.13 0.50 1.16
CA LYS A 15 15.68 -0.58 0.35
C LYS A 15 14.65 -1.19 -0.59
N ILE A 16 13.41 -1.41 -0.11
CA ILE A 16 12.32 -1.91 -0.96
C ILE A 16 12.00 -0.94 -2.09
N LYS A 17 12.04 0.38 -1.84
CA LYS A 17 11.80 1.40 -2.87
C LYS A 17 12.87 1.35 -3.97
N GLU A 18 14.14 1.12 -3.63
CA GLU A 18 15.22 0.94 -4.61
C GLU A 18 15.03 -0.31 -5.49
N LEU A 19 14.49 -1.39 -4.91
CA LEU A 19 14.30 -2.66 -5.61
C LEU A 19 12.99 -2.71 -6.41
N ALA A 20 12.05 -1.80 -6.17
CA ALA A 20 10.76 -1.82 -6.84
C ALA A 20 10.91 -1.60 -8.36
N PRO A 21 10.20 -2.37 -9.20
CA PRO A 21 10.34 -2.32 -10.66
C PRO A 21 9.78 -1.02 -11.28
N VAL A 22 9.12 -0.18 -10.48
CA VAL A 22 8.55 1.10 -10.88
C VAL A 22 8.81 2.12 -9.77
N PRO A 23 8.77 3.43 -10.07
CA PRO A 23 8.86 4.46 -9.03
C PRO A 23 7.74 4.30 -7.99
N MET A 24 8.10 3.81 -6.80
CA MET A 24 7.18 3.63 -5.67
C MET A 24 7.43 4.72 -4.63
N SER A 25 6.35 5.28 -4.07
CA SER A 25 6.44 6.42 -3.14
C SER A 25 6.59 6.01 -1.68
N LYS A 26 5.90 4.95 -1.24
CA LYS A 26 5.80 4.52 0.17
C LYS A 26 5.64 3.00 0.28
N VAL A 27 6.11 2.45 1.41
CA VAL A 27 5.95 1.05 1.81
C VAL A 27 4.99 0.97 2.99
N PHE A 28 4.10 -0.01 2.97
CA PHE A 28 3.18 -0.29 4.06
C PHE A 28 3.30 -1.77 4.45
N TYR A 29 3.81 -2.03 5.64
CA TYR A 29 4.13 -3.38 6.12
C TYR A 29 2.89 -4.15 6.55
N GLN A 30 2.87 -5.46 6.26
CA GLN A 30 1.86 -6.44 6.69
C GLN A 30 2.57 -7.74 7.08
N SER A 31 1.89 -8.61 7.83
CA SER A 31 2.49 -9.87 8.32
C SER A 31 2.30 -11.03 7.33
N GLY A 32 1.39 -10.89 6.37
CA GLY A 32 1.16 -11.89 5.33
C GLY A 32 0.68 -11.31 4.00
N GLY A 33 0.82 -12.12 2.94
CA GLY A 33 0.37 -11.74 1.58
C GLY A 33 -1.14 -11.55 1.46
N SER A 34 -1.94 -12.31 2.23
CA SER A 34 -3.40 -12.15 2.26
C SER A 34 -3.81 -10.78 2.82
N GLU A 35 -3.20 -10.37 3.94
CA GLU A 35 -3.42 -9.05 4.56
C GLU A 35 -2.95 -7.91 3.65
N ALA A 36 -1.85 -8.13 2.93
CA ALA A 36 -1.38 -7.21 1.90
C ALA A 36 -2.43 -7.01 0.80
N ASN A 37 -3.02 -8.09 0.28
CA ASN A 37 -4.09 -8.00 -0.73
C ASN A 37 -5.34 -7.28 -0.20
N GLU A 38 -5.78 -7.57 1.02
CA GLU A 38 -6.92 -6.87 1.64
C GLU A 38 -6.63 -5.36 1.76
N THR A 39 -5.42 -5.00 2.18
CA THR A 39 -4.97 -3.60 2.25
C THR A 39 -4.97 -2.93 0.89
N GLN A 40 -4.50 -3.61 -0.17
CA GLN A 40 -4.51 -3.07 -1.54
C GLN A 40 -5.93 -2.74 -2.01
N VAL A 41 -6.90 -3.64 -1.76
CA VAL A 41 -8.31 -3.40 -2.11
C VAL A 41 -8.87 -2.18 -1.38
N LYS A 42 -8.62 -2.07 -0.08
CA LYS A 42 -9.06 -0.93 0.74
C LYS A 42 -8.44 0.39 0.25
N LEU A 43 -7.14 0.39 -0.08
CA LEU A 43 -6.45 1.57 -0.61
C LEU A 43 -7.01 1.98 -1.98
N ALA A 44 -7.26 1.04 -2.88
CA ALA A 44 -7.84 1.33 -4.20
C ALA A 44 -9.24 1.97 -4.06
N TRP A 45 -10.06 1.48 -3.14
CA TRP A 45 -11.37 2.06 -2.87
C TRP A 45 -11.29 3.43 -2.22
N TYR A 46 -10.42 3.59 -1.22
CA TYR A 46 -10.18 4.86 -0.53
C TYR A 46 -9.72 5.93 -1.52
N TYR A 47 -8.76 5.59 -2.38
CA TYR A 47 -8.27 6.46 -3.44
C TYR A 47 -9.40 6.95 -4.36
N ASN A 48 -10.26 6.05 -4.83
CA ASN A 48 -11.38 6.44 -5.70
C ASN A 48 -12.43 7.29 -4.97
N ASN A 49 -12.71 6.99 -3.69
CA ASN A 49 -13.59 7.82 -2.87
C ASN A 49 -13.05 9.24 -2.70
N ALA A 50 -11.78 9.36 -2.34
CA ALA A 50 -11.12 10.66 -2.15
C ALA A 50 -11.11 11.50 -3.44
N ARG A 51 -11.24 10.85 -4.61
CA ARG A 51 -11.35 11.51 -5.93
C ARG A 51 -12.79 11.72 -6.41
N GLY A 52 -13.81 11.52 -5.57
CA GLY A 52 -15.21 11.68 -5.96
C GLY A 52 -15.71 10.62 -6.93
N ARG A 53 -15.09 9.43 -6.96
CA ARG A 53 -15.47 8.29 -7.83
C ARG A 53 -16.01 7.11 -6.99
N PRO A 54 -17.09 7.28 -6.21
CA PRO A 54 -17.55 6.27 -5.26
C PRO A 54 -18.00 4.97 -5.92
N GLU A 55 -18.46 5.00 -7.17
CA GLU A 55 -18.90 3.81 -7.90
C GLU A 55 -17.73 2.96 -8.44
N LYS A 56 -16.50 3.50 -8.45
CA LYS A 56 -15.32 2.79 -8.98
C LYS A 56 -14.73 1.84 -7.93
N LYS A 57 -15.37 0.68 -7.77
CA LYS A 57 -15.02 -0.33 -6.74
C LYS A 57 -14.70 -1.72 -7.26
N LYS A 58 -15.06 -2.04 -8.50
CA LYS A 58 -14.82 -3.38 -9.06
C LYS A 58 -13.32 -3.68 -9.14
N ILE A 59 -12.93 -4.84 -8.60
CA ILE A 59 -11.58 -5.40 -8.72
C ILE A 59 -11.66 -6.54 -9.72
N ILE A 60 -10.76 -6.55 -10.70
CA ILE A 60 -10.69 -7.59 -11.73
C ILE A 60 -9.49 -8.47 -11.40
N SER A 61 -9.72 -9.77 -11.20
CA SER A 61 -8.67 -10.77 -10.99
C SER A 61 -8.60 -11.72 -12.19
N ARG A 62 -7.45 -12.39 -12.36
CA ARG A 62 -7.27 -13.52 -13.27
C ARG A 62 -7.46 -14.82 -12.51
#